data_AF-A0A836RFY3-F1
#
_entry.id   AF-A0A836RFY3-F1
#
_cell.length_a   1.000
_cell.length_b   1.000
_cell.length_c   1.000
_cell.angle_alpha   90.00
_cell.angle_beta   90.00
_cell.angle_gamma   90.00
#
_symmetry.space_group_name_H-M   'P 1'
#
loop_
_entity.id
_entity.type
_entity.pdbx_description
1 polymer ?
#
loop_
_entity_poly.entity_id
_entity_poly.type
_entity_poly.pdbx_seq_one_letter_code
_entity_poly.pdbx_strand_id
1 'polypeptide(L)'
;MFVNRLTLPLAEKILIPKAIPKEAFTYATPPHRLIQYEGVDEVSWIRKLKPKTRVLRKLGLSRRDEIVVIRSEEVKASYYPKLMETPTIKILSEIYSRENLKIVYFARYPDQRKLISKKFPKVILPKRAVDAPSLIAFSKLVVTGGGTMSREGALLGVPSISLFPAKLHVNEWLSSLGFPLWQFKKTEEAVKLINKILDNPDKFRVDTSFMLTELEDPVDTLIRILEEVKFNGWSS
;
A
#
# COMPACT_ATOMS: atom_id res chain seq x y z
N MET A 1 6.52 -10.43 -15.80
CA MET A 1 6.18 -11.62 -14.99
C MET A 1 4.69 -11.81 -15.04
N PHE A 2 4.21 -12.95 -15.51
CA PHE A 2 2.79 -13.23 -15.65
C PHE A 2 2.32 -14.03 -14.43
N VAL A 3 1.42 -13.46 -13.63
CA VAL A 3 0.80 -14.10 -12.46
C VAL A 3 -0.57 -14.66 -12.84
N ASN A 4 -1.12 -15.61 -12.08
CA ASN A 4 -2.49 -16.12 -12.25
C ASN A 4 -2.79 -16.76 -13.63
N ARG A 5 -1.78 -17.34 -14.29
CA ARG A 5 -1.94 -18.02 -15.61
C ARG A 5 -2.95 -19.17 -15.60
N LEU A 6 -3.26 -19.74 -14.44
CA LEU A 6 -4.19 -20.86 -14.31
C LEU A 6 -5.61 -20.41 -13.96
N THR A 7 -5.77 -19.26 -13.31
CA THR A 7 -7.08 -18.80 -12.80
C THR A 7 -7.73 -17.77 -13.71
N LEU A 8 -6.96 -16.84 -14.30
CA LEU A 8 -7.50 -15.82 -15.19
C LEU A 8 -8.19 -16.39 -16.44
N PRO A 9 -7.68 -17.43 -17.12
CA PRO A 9 -8.36 -17.98 -18.30
C PRO A 9 -9.71 -18.65 -17.98
N LEU A 10 -9.88 -19.12 -16.75
CA LEU A 10 -11.10 -19.80 -16.29
C LEU A 10 -12.18 -18.82 -15.81
N ALA A 11 -11.84 -17.56 -15.60
CA ALA A 11 -12.79 -16.55 -15.16
C ALA A 11 -13.71 -16.10 -16.30
N GLU A 12 -15.00 -15.98 -16.02
CA GLU A 12 -16.00 -15.46 -16.96
C GLU A 12 -15.85 -13.96 -17.17
N LYS A 13 -15.63 -13.23 -16.07
CA LYS A 13 -15.33 -11.79 -16.02
C LYS A 13 -14.19 -11.55 -15.05
N ILE A 14 -13.34 -10.57 -15.36
CA ILE A 14 -12.20 -10.18 -14.54
C ILE A 14 -12.30 -8.68 -14.31
N LEU A 15 -12.45 -8.29 -13.05
CA LEU A 15 -12.48 -6.89 -12.62
C LEU A 15 -11.06 -6.40 -12.37
N ILE A 16 -10.68 -5.28 -12.99
CA ILE A 16 -9.36 -4.65 -12.82
C ILE A 16 -9.51 -3.14 -12.64
N PRO A 17 -8.63 -2.45 -11.89
CA PRO A 17 -8.59 -1.00 -11.88
C PRO A 17 -8.41 -0.42 -13.30
N LYS A 18 -9.14 0.65 -13.64
CA LYS A 18 -9.03 1.37 -14.92
C LYS A 18 -7.62 1.89 -15.18
N ALA A 19 -6.88 2.19 -14.12
CA ALA A 19 -5.48 2.57 -14.19
C ALA A 19 -4.60 1.51 -14.88
N ILE A 20 -4.95 0.21 -14.79
CA ILE A 20 -4.16 -0.86 -15.38
C ILE A 20 -4.61 -1.08 -16.84
N PRO A 21 -3.71 -0.96 -17.83
CA PRO A 21 -4.04 -1.20 -19.22
C PRO A 21 -4.52 -2.64 -19.44
N LYS A 22 -5.56 -2.83 -20.26
CA LYS A 22 -6.11 -4.17 -20.57
C LYS A 22 -5.08 -5.09 -21.22
N GLU A 23 -4.16 -4.52 -21.98
CA GLU A 23 -3.03 -5.18 -22.64
C GLU A 23 -2.16 -5.95 -21.64
N ALA A 24 -2.13 -5.53 -20.36
CA ALA A 24 -1.40 -6.25 -19.32
C ALA A 24 -1.98 -7.64 -19.03
N PHE A 25 -3.23 -7.93 -19.42
CA PHE A 25 -3.94 -9.19 -19.14
C PHE A 25 -4.28 -10.01 -20.39
N THR A 26 -3.99 -9.51 -21.59
CA THR A 26 -4.31 -10.20 -22.86
C THR A 26 -3.59 -11.55 -23.01
N TYR A 27 -2.50 -11.77 -22.27
CA TYR A 27 -1.82 -13.06 -22.21
C TYR A 27 -2.65 -14.19 -21.59
N ALA A 28 -3.70 -13.86 -20.84
CA ALA A 28 -4.50 -14.84 -20.10
C ALA A 28 -6.01 -14.75 -20.40
N THR A 29 -6.54 -13.62 -20.85
CA THR A 29 -7.98 -13.47 -21.09
C THR A 29 -8.26 -12.46 -22.21
N PRO A 30 -9.32 -12.66 -23.01
CA PRO A 30 -9.68 -11.70 -24.05
C PRO A 30 -10.21 -10.36 -23.48
N PRO A 31 -10.02 -9.22 -24.16
CA PRO A 31 -10.38 -7.90 -23.65
C PRO A 31 -11.84 -7.68 -23.25
N HIS A 32 -12.78 -8.44 -23.83
CA HIS A 32 -14.21 -8.33 -23.52
C HIS A 32 -14.59 -8.95 -22.16
N ARG A 33 -13.72 -9.79 -21.57
CA ARG A 33 -13.89 -10.30 -20.21
C ARG A 33 -13.27 -9.38 -19.16
N LEU A 34 -12.47 -8.40 -19.58
CA LEU A 34 -11.85 -7.42 -18.70
C LEU A 34 -12.81 -6.25 -18.47
N ILE A 35 -13.33 -6.15 -17.25
CA ILE A 35 -14.12 -5.02 -16.78
C ILE A 35 -13.22 -4.09 -15.98
N GLN A 36 -13.22 -2.81 -16.34
CA GLN A 36 -12.43 -1.79 -15.66
C GLN A 36 -13.33 -0.94 -14.76
N TYR A 37 -12.83 -0.59 -13.58
CA TYR A 37 -13.52 0.31 -12.64
C TYR A 37 -12.61 1.47 -12.22
N GLU A 38 -13.18 2.63 -11.94
CA GLU A 38 -12.47 3.87 -11.58
C GLU A 38 -12.11 3.89 -10.09
N GLY A 39 -11.32 2.92 -9.65
CA GLY A 39 -10.89 2.83 -8.26
C GLY A 39 -9.67 1.94 -8.07
N VAL A 40 -9.36 1.67 -6.80
CA VAL A 40 -8.35 0.69 -6.39
C VAL A 40 -8.93 -0.23 -5.33
N ASP A 41 -8.38 -1.44 -5.19
CA ASP A 41 -8.95 -2.49 -4.33
C ASP A 41 -9.10 -2.01 -2.87
N GLU A 42 -8.12 -1.22 -2.42
CA GLU A 42 -8.05 -0.64 -1.08
C GLU A 42 -9.26 0.23 -0.70
N VAL A 43 -9.98 0.80 -1.68
CA VAL A 43 -11.19 1.62 -1.42
C VAL A 43 -12.23 0.83 -0.61
N SER A 44 -12.36 -0.47 -0.89
CA SER A 44 -13.38 -1.33 -0.26
C SER A 44 -13.29 -1.40 1.27
N TRP A 45 -12.09 -1.21 1.85
CA TRP A 45 -11.93 -1.15 3.31
C TRP A 45 -11.54 0.23 3.85
N ILE A 46 -10.85 1.05 3.06
CA ILE A 46 -10.41 2.39 3.52
C ILE A 46 -11.57 3.38 3.58
N ARG A 47 -12.49 3.36 2.59
CA ARG A 47 -13.60 4.32 2.49
C ARG A 47 -14.50 4.32 3.73
N LYS A 48 -14.66 3.14 4.36
CA LYS A 48 -15.51 2.95 5.56
C LYS A 48 -14.70 2.85 6.85
N LEU A 49 -13.38 3.07 6.79
CA LEU A 49 -12.50 2.94 7.95
C LEU A 49 -12.80 4.03 8.99
N LYS A 50 -12.96 3.61 10.25
CA LYS A 50 -12.96 4.50 11.41
C LYS A 50 -11.72 4.18 12.26
N PRO A 51 -10.64 5.01 12.21
CA PRO A 51 -9.39 4.72 12.90
C PRO A 51 -9.57 4.50 14.40
N LYS A 52 -9.06 3.37 14.90
CA LYS A 52 -9.20 2.95 16.30
C LYS A 52 -7.93 3.22 17.08
N THR A 53 -7.97 4.13 18.05
CA THR A 53 -6.84 4.48 18.92
C THR A 53 -6.30 3.29 19.74
N ARG A 54 -7.08 2.21 19.90
CA ARG A 54 -6.65 0.96 20.56
C ARG A 54 -5.35 0.38 19.96
N VAL A 55 -5.09 0.60 18.67
CA VAL A 55 -3.85 0.12 18.03
C VAL A 55 -2.61 0.78 18.63
N LEU A 56 -2.68 2.07 18.97
CA LEU A 56 -1.58 2.82 19.55
C LEU A 56 -1.22 2.24 20.91
N ARG A 57 -2.21 2.07 21.79
CA ARG A 57 -2.01 1.50 23.12
C ARG A 57 -1.40 0.10 23.09
N LYS A 58 -1.81 -0.75 22.14
CA LYS A 58 -1.23 -2.10 21.96
C LYS A 58 0.26 -2.08 21.60
N LEU A 59 0.73 -0.99 21.01
CA LEU A 59 2.12 -0.79 20.59
C LEU A 59 2.90 0.11 21.55
N GLY A 60 2.30 0.53 22.67
CA GLY A 60 2.92 1.49 23.60
C GLY A 60 3.06 2.90 23.03
N LEU A 61 2.18 3.26 22.09
CA LEU A 61 2.16 4.54 21.39
C LEU A 61 1.02 5.44 21.85
N SER A 62 1.15 6.73 21.59
CA SER A 62 0.16 7.79 21.82
C SER A 62 -0.16 8.57 20.53
N ARG A 63 -1.22 9.38 20.54
CA ARG A 63 -1.56 10.27 19.41
C ARG A 63 -0.59 11.45 19.25
N ARG A 64 0.25 11.71 20.25
CA ARG A 64 1.26 12.78 20.24
C ARG A 64 2.59 12.31 19.67
N ASP A 65 2.75 11.01 19.43
CA ASP A 65 3.99 10.44 18.95
C ASP A 65 4.15 10.71 17.45
N GLU A 66 5.36 11.06 17.04
CA GLU A 66 5.73 11.17 15.63
C GLU A 66 5.97 9.77 15.05
N ILE A 67 4.89 9.12 14.61
CA ILE A 67 4.92 7.72 14.17
C ILE A 67 5.29 7.60 12.70
N VAL A 68 6.26 6.73 12.38
CA VAL A 68 6.55 6.32 11.01
C VAL A 68 6.28 4.83 10.86
N VAL A 69 5.49 4.46 9.86
CA VAL A 69 5.20 3.07 9.54
C VAL A 69 6.11 2.64 8.41
N ILE A 70 6.91 1.59 8.64
CA ILE A 70 7.73 0.98 7.59
C ILE A 70 7.30 -0.46 7.39
N ARG A 71 7.12 -0.91 6.15
CA ARG A 71 6.88 -2.33 5.84
C ARG A 71 7.89 -2.85 4.84
N SER A 72 8.57 -3.92 5.21
CA SER A 72 9.61 -4.53 4.38
C SER A 72 9.07 -5.07 3.06
N GLU A 73 9.98 -5.27 2.13
CA GLU A 73 9.75 -5.85 0.81
C GLU A 73 9.43 -7.35 0.91
N GLU A 74 8.77 -7.86 -0.13
CA GLU A 74 8.56 -9.30 -0.36
C GLU A 74 9.84 -9.92 -0.97
N VAL A 75 10.91 -10.00 -0.18
CA VAL A 75 12.24 -10.43 -0.68
C VAL A 75 12.30 -11.87 -1.23
N LYS A 76 11.30 -12.71 -0.94
CA LYS A 76 11.21 -14.09 -1.45
C LYS A 76 10.30 -14.21 -2.68
N ALA A 77 9.70 -13.11 -3.15
CA ALA A 77 8.96 -13.13 -4.39
C ALA A 77 9.92 -13.35 -5.56
N SER A 78 9.46 -14.08 -6.58
CA SER A 78 10.25 -14.32 -7.80
C SER A 78 10.61 -13.02 -8.54
N TYR A 79 9.83 -11.95 -8.37
CA TYR A 79 10.10 -10.65 -8.99
C TYR A 79 11.09 -9.78 -8.21
N TYR A 80 11.43 -10.15 -6.98
CA TYR A 80 12.22 -9.28 -6.11
C TYR A 80 13.72 -9.57 -6.29
N PRO A 81 14.57 -8.56 -6.52
CA PRO A 81 16.01 -8.77 -6.68
C PRO A 81 16.65 -9.25 -5.37
N LYS A 82 17.61 -10.18 -5.45
CA LYS A 82 18.43 -10.57 -4.30
C LYS A 82 19.38 -9.42 -3.95
N LEU A 83 19.05 -8.67 -2.91
CA LEU A 83 19.86 -7.55 -2.41
C LEU A 83 20.54 -7.92 -1.10
N MET A 84 21.76 -7.42 -0.88
CA MET A 84 22.45 -7.54 0.41
C MET A 84 21.75 -6.75 1.50
N GLU A 85 21.24 -5.56 1.17
CA GLU A 85 20.43 -4.73 2.06
C GLU A 85 19.25 -4.15 1.28
N THR A 86 18.05 -4.24 1.85
CA THR A 86 16.84 -3.79 1.16
C THR A 86 16.63 -2.28 1.29
N PRO A 87 15.95 -1.64 0.33
CA PRO A 87 15.66 -0.20 0.38
C PRO A 87 15.03 0.27 1.69
N THR A 88 14.08 -0.47 2.26
CA THR A 88 13.44 -0.12 3.54
C THR A 88 14.39 -0.17 4.72
N ILE A 89 15.40 -1.05 4.73
CA ILE A 89 16.44 -1.09 5.76
C ILE A 89 17.39 0.11 5.62
N LYS A 90 17.72 0.50 4.39
CA LYS A 90 18.51 1.71 4.15
C LYS A 90 17.77 2.95 4.62
N ILE A 91 16.49 3.11 4.25
CA ILE A 91 15.64 4.20 4.76
C ILE A 91 15.58 4.19 6.29
N LEU A 92 15.39 3.01 6.88
CA LEU A 92 15.37 2.89 8.33
C LEU A 92 16.68 3.39 8.94
N SER A 93 17.82 2.99 8.39
CA SER A 93 19.15 3.43 8.87
C SER A 93 19.30 4.95 8.84
N GLU A 94 18.81 5.61 7.79
CA GLU A 94 18.88 7.07 7.63
C GLU A 94 18.04 7.84 8.66
N ILE A 95 16.86 7.32 9.01
CA ILE A 95 15.94 8.03 9.92
C ILE A 95 16.05 7.57 11.39
N TYR A 96 16.80 6.49 11.65
CA TYR A 96 16.87 5.85 12.98
C TYR A 96 17.47 6.75 14.07
N SER A 97 18.34 7.70 13.70
CA SER A 97 18.98 8.63 14.64
C SER A 97 18.03 9.72 15.16
N ARG A 98 16.84 9.91 14.56
CA ARG A 98 15.87 10.91 14.99
C ARG A 98 15.19 10.49 16.30
N GLU A 99 15.56 11.11 17.41
CA GLU A 99 15.12 10.69 18.76
C GLU A 99 13.60 10.79 19.00
N ASN A 100 12.94 11.76 18.39
CA ASN A 100 11.51 11.99 18.56
C ASN A 100 10.63 11.03 17.73
N LEU A 101 11.24 10.21 16.87
CA LEU A 101 10.53 9.36 15.92
C LEU A 101 10.19 7.99 16.54
N LYS A 102 8.92 7.58 16.44
CA LYS A 102 8.48 6.23 16.78
C LYS A 102 8.32 5.41 15.51
N ILE A 103 9.28 4.54 15.23
CA ILE A 103 9.27 3.71 14.03
C ILE A 103 8.58 2.38 14.34
N VAL A 104 7.49 2.09 13.64
CA VAL A 104 6.83 0.78 13.64
C VAL A 104 7.20 0.05 12.36
N TYR A 105 7.94 -1.05 12.49
CA TYR A 105 8.44 -1.82 11.34
C TYR A 105 7.72 -3.16 11.21
N PHE A 106 7.08 -3.36 10.06
CA PHE A 106 6.41 -4.58 9.66
C PHE A 106 7.35 -5.44 8.81
N ALA A 107 8.00 -6.40 9.46
CA ALA A 107 8.77 -7.43 8.76
C ALA A 107 7.84 -8.43 8.06
N ARG A 108 8.17 -8.83 6.83
CA ARG A 108 7.47 -9.84 6.04
C ARG A 108 7.85 -11.24 6.50
N TYR A 109 9.12 -11.45 6.84
CA TYR A 109 9.66 -12.75 7.21
C TYR A 109 10.43 -12.76 8.55
N PRO A 110 10.57 -13.93 9.20
CA PRO A 110 11.27 -14.05 10.48
C PRO A 110 12.74 -13.58 10.45
N ASP A 111 13.45 -13.81 9.35
CA ASP A 111 14.84 -13.39 9.16
C ASP A 111 14.98 -11.86 9.15
N GLN A 112 14.10 -11.16 8.43
CA GLN A 112 14.02 -9.70 8.46
C GLN A 112 13.73 -9.20 9.87
N ARG A 113 12.78 -9.82 10.58
CA ARG A 113 12.46 -9.45 11.97
C ARG A 113 13.69 -9.56 12.89
N LYS A 114 14.42 -10.68 12.79
CA LYS A 114 15.63 -10.94 13.59
C LYS A 114 16.71 -9.90 13.31
N LEU A 115 16.93 -9.58 12.04
CA LEU A 115 17.88 -8.54 11.61
C LEU A 115 17.51 -7.18 12.22
N ILE A 116 16.27 -6.74 12.08
CA ILE A 116 15.83 -5.44 12.61
C ILE A 116 15.95 -5.41 14.14
N SER A 117 15.54 -6.46 14.85
CA SER A 117 15.63 -6.49 16.31
C SER A 117 17.08 -6.39 16.82
N LYS A 118 18.05 -6.90 16.05
CA LYS A 118 19.47 -6.85 16.41
C LYS A 118 20.11 -5.50 16.06
N LYS A 119 19.83 -4.97 14.87
CA LYS A 119 20.45 -3.74 14.34
C LYS A 119 19.78 -2.46 14.86
N PHE A 120 18.48 -2.50 15.15
CA PHE A 120 17.68 -1.32 15.51
C PHE A 120 16.80 -1.59 16.75
N PRO A 121 17.39 -1.72 17.96
CA PRO A 121 16.66 -2.10 19.17
C PRO A 121 15.54 -1.14 19.60
N LYS A 122 15.57 0.13 19.16
CA LYS A 122 14.51 1.12 19.46
C LYS A 122 13.27 0.98 18.55
N VAL A 123 13.34 0.18 17.49
CA VAL A 123 12.24 0.00 16.52
C VAL A 123 11.15 -0.91 17.09
N ILE A 124 9.90 -0.50 16.95
CA ILE A 124 8.74 -1.28 17.38
C ILE A 124 8.44 -2.35 16.32
N LEU A 125 8.55 -3.62 16.72
CA LEU A 125 8.26 -4.78 15.88
C LEU A 125 6.98 -5.47 16.35
N PRO A 126 5.81 -5.24 15.72
CA PRO A 126 4.56 -5.89 16.13
C PRO A 126 4.69 -7.42 16.13
N LYS A 127 4.41 -8.08 17.27
CA LYS A 127 4.52 -9.55 17.43
C LYS A 127 3.34 -10.32 16.82
N ARG A 128 2.21 -9.65 16.61
CA ARG A 128 0.96 -10.21 16.08
C ARG A 128 0.38 -9.25 15.06
N ALA A 129 -0.63 -9.71 14.31
CA ALA A 129 -1.40 -8.83 13.45
C ALA A 129 -1.96 -7.64 14.26
N VAL A 130 -1.85 -6.45 13.67
CA VAL A 130 -2.41 -5.19 14.20
C VAL A 130 -3.32 -4.58 13.16
N ASP A 131 -4.19 -3.69 13.61
CA ASP A 131 -5.04 -2.86 12.76
C ASP A 131 -4.15 -1.82 12.05
N ALA A 132 -3.49 -2.25 10.98
CA ALA A 132 -2.53 -1.43 10.25
C ALA A 132 -3.19 -0.18 9.64
N PRO A 133 -4.39 -0.23 9.03
CA PRO A 133 -5.06 0.98 8.55
C PRO A 133 -5.29 2.01 9.66
N SER A 134 -5.73 1.59 10.86
CA SER A 134 -5.85 2.50 12.00
C SER A 134 -4.51 3.10 12.41
N LEU A 135 -3.43 2.31 12.43
CA LEU A 135 -2.09 2.81 12.76
C LEU A 135 -1.60 3.83 11.73
N ILE A 136 -1.81 3.53 10.45
CA ILE A 136 -1.44 4.39 9.32
C ILE A 136 -2.12 5.74 9.45
N ALA A 137 -3.43 5.79 9.75
CA ALA A 137 -4.18 7.02 9.95
C ALA A 137 -3.57 7.96 11.02
N PHE A 138 -2.88 7.39 12.03
CA PHE A 138 -2.19 8.15 13.07
C PHE A 138 -0.71 8.40 12.78
N SER A 139 -0.15 7.84 11.70
CA SER A 139 1.27 7.96 11.34
C SER A 139 1.56 9.20 10.52
N LYS A 140 2.76 9.77 10.62
CA LYS A 140 3.22 10.92 9.84
C LYS A 140 3.69 10.55 8.44
N LEU A 141 4.12 9.31 8.26
CA LEU A 141 4.67 8.80 7.01
C LEU A 141 4.53 7.28 6.96
N VAL A 142 4.19 6.78 5.77
CA VAL A 142 4.28 5.35 5.42
C VAL A 142 5.41 5.15 4.42
N VAL A 143 6.32 4.21 4.68
CA VAL A 143 7.32 3.74 3.71
C VAL A 143 7.14 2.25 3.52
N THR A 144 7.04 1.77 2.29
CA THR A 144 6.88 0.33 2.07
C THR A 144 7.60 -0.18 0.84
N GLY A 145 8.09 -1.41 0.99
CA GLY A 145 8.57 -2.27 -0.07
C GLY A 145 7.50 -2.91 -0.96
N GLY A 146 6.22 -2.64 -0.71
CA GLY A 146 5.07 -3.22 -1.41
C GLY A 146 4.10 -2.15 -1.93
N GLY A 147 3.09 -2.56 -2.70
CA GLY A 147 2.09 -1.65 -3.27
C GLY A 147 0.93 -1.30 -2.34
N THR A 148 0.34 -2.29 -1.67
CA THR A 148 -0.91 -2.09 -0.90
C THR A 148 -0.78 -1.06 0.21
N MET A 149 0.22 -1.18 1.08
CA MET A 149 0.31 -0.32 2.27
C MET A 149 0.57 1.16 1.95
N SER A 150 1.25 1.45 0.83
CA SER A 150 1.43 2.83 0.38
C SER A 150 0.13 3.42 -0.18
N ARG A 151 -0.68 2.62 -0.88
CA ARG A 151 -2.03 3.02 -1.30
C ARG A 151 -2.96 3.25 -0.11
N GLU A 152 -2.96 2.36 0.88
CA GLU A 152 -3.75 2.54 2.11
C GLU A 152 -3.42 3.86 2.82
N GLY A 153 -2.13 4.20 2.96
CA GLY A 153 -1.71 5.47 3.56
C GLY A 153 -2.11 6.68 2.72
N ALA A 154 -1.89 6.63 1.41
CA ALA A 154 -2.24 7.72 0.53
C ALA A 154 -3.75 7.98 0.52
N LEU A 155 -4.58 6.93 0.46
CA LEU A 155 -6.03 7.03 0.53
C LEU A 155 -6.50 7.63 1.86
N LEU A 156 -5.77 7.43 2.96
CA LEU A 156 -6.02 8.05 4.27
C LEU A 156 -5.42 9.47 4.40
N GLY A 157 -4.87 10.03 3.33
CA GLY A 157 -4.28 11.37 3.32
C GLY A 157 -2.88 11.44 3.93
N VAL A 158 -2.27 10.30 4.24
CA VAL A 158 -0.95 10.21 4.88
C VAL A 158 0.13 10.12 3.81
N PRO A 159 1.20 10.95 3.88
CA PRO A 159 2.34 10.85 2.99
C PRO A 159 2.86 9.42 2.91
N SER A 160 2.93 8.89 1.68
CA SER A 160 3.20 7.48 1.46
C SER A 160 4.23 7.27 0.37
N ILE A 161 5.26 6.50 0.68
CA ILE A 161 6.39 6.22 -0.20
C ILE A 161 6.46 4.73 -0.50
N SER A 162 6.41 4.39 -1.78
CA SER A 162 6.64 3.05 -2.29
C SER A 162 8.07 2.92 -2.82
N LEU A 163 8.76 1.88 -2.37
CA LEU A 163 10.07 1.44 -2.87
C LEU A 163 9.91 0.17 -3.73
N PHE A 164 8.69 -0.13 -4.19
CA PHE A 164 8.44 -1.30 -5.03
C PHE A 164 9.25 -1.20 -6.34
N PRO A 165 9.96 -2.27 -6.75
CA PRO A 165 10.94 -2.18 -7.83
C PRO A 165 10.32 -1.98 -9.22
N ALA A 166 9.05 -2.36 -9.40
CA ALA A 166 8.35 -2.24 -10.67
C ALA A 166 7.35 -1.08 -10.68
N LYS A 167 7.09 -0.52 -11.86
CA LYS A 167 6.06 0.49 -12.08
C LYS A 167 4.69 -0.09 -11.68
N LEU A 168 3.95 0.64 -10.84
CA LEU A 168 2.58 0.27 -10.47
C LEU A 168 1.61 1.31 -11.04
N HIS A 169 0.87 0.94 -12.08
CA HIS A 169 -0.07 1.84 -12.76
C HIS A 169 -1.08 2.49 -11.80
N VAL A 170 -1.60 1.70 -10.85
CA VAL A 170 -2.51 2.16 -9.79
C VAL A 170 -1.88 3.23 -8.88
N ASN A 171 -0.58 3.15 -8.60
CA ASN A 171 0.10 4.13 -7.76
C ASN A 171 0.28 5.46 -8.51
N GLU A 172 0.66 5.39 -9.78
CA GLU A 172 0.80 6.59 -10.62
C GLU A 172 -0.53 7.28 -10.83
N TRP A 173 -1.59 6.51 -11.06
CA TRP A 173 -2.94 7.04 -11.22
C TRP A 173 -3.40 7.76 -9.94
N LEU A 174 -3.28 7.15 -8.77
CA LEU A 174 -3.59 7.83 -7.50
C LEU A 174 -2.74 9.09 -7.29
N SER A 175 -1.44 9.03 -7.60
CA SER A 175 -0.56 10.20 -7.52
C SER A 175 -1.04 11.33 -8.45
N SER A 176 -1.48 11.00 -9.67
CA SER A 176 -2.01 11.96 -10.64
C SER A 176 -3.35 12.58 -10.22
N LEU A 177 -4.13 11.88 -9.40
CA LEU A 177 -5.36 12.40 -8.79
C LEU A 177 -5.08 13.32 -7.59
N GLY A 178 -3.83 13.43 -7.13
CA GLY A 178 -3.42 14.29 -6.01
C GLY A 178 -3.30 13.58 -4.67
N PHE A 179 -3.46 12.24 -4.62
CA PHE A 179 -3.18 11.50 -3.38
C PHE A 179 -1.68 11.60 -3.03
N PRO A 180 -1.30 11.70 -1.75
CA PRO A 180 0.08 11.92 -1.31
C PRO A 180 0.91 10.62 -1.40
N LEU A 181 1.10 10.13 -2.62
CA LEU A 181 1.75 8.87 -2.96
C LEU A 181 2.91 9.12 -3.92
N TRP A 182 4.10 8.68 -3.53
CA TRP A 182 5.31 8.75 -4.35
C TRP A 182 5.98 7.40 -4.47
N GLN A 183 6.53 7.11 -5.64
CA GLN A 183 7.29 5.89 -5.88
C GLN A 183 8.72 6.22 -6.29
N PHE A 184 9.69 5.59 -5.64
CA PHE A 184 11.10 5.78 -5.93
C PHE A 184 11.78 4.45 -6.24
N LYS A 185 12.61 4.44 -7.28
CA LYS A 185 13.52 3.31 -7.58
C LYS A 185 14.85 3.44 -6.82
N LYS A 186 15.30 4.67 -6.59
CA LYS A 186 16.53 4.98 -5.88
C LYS A 186 16.22 5.41 -4.46
N THR A 187 16.91 4.81 -3.51
CA THR A 187 16.67 5.06 -2.08
C THR A 187 17.04 6.49 -1.72
N GLU A 188 18.10 7.02 -2.33
CA GLU A 188 18.66 8.34 -2.06
C GLU A 188 17.68 9.47 -2.42
N GLU A 189 16.88 9.29 -3.46
CA GLU A 189 15.81 10.22 -3.85
C GLU A 189 14.64 10.17 -2.86
N ALA A 190 14.27 8.96 -2.41
CA ALA A 190 13.25 8.79 -1.38
C ALA A 190 13.66 9.46 -0.07
N VAL A 191 14.92 9.32 0.37
CA VAL A 191 15.45 9.95 1.60
C VAL A 191 15.28 11.46 1.57
N LYS A 192 15.54 12.12 0.42
CA LYS A 192 15.36 13.57 0.29
C LYS A 192 13.92 14.00 0.57
N LEU A 193 12.93 13.28 0.02
CA LEU A 193 11.53 13.58 0.29
C LEU A 193 11.12 13.21 1.70
N ILE A 194 11.59 12.07 2.22
CA ILE A 194 11.32 11.62 3.60
C ILE A 194 11.77 12.68 4.60
N ASN A 195 12.98 13.21 4.46
CA ASN A 195 13.47 14.26 5.35
C ASN A 195 12.55 15.49 5.31
N LYS A 196 12.17 15.96 4.11
CA LYS A 196 11.21 17.08 3.99
C LYS A 196 9.85 16.80 4.63
N ILE A 197 9.33 15.57 4.48
CA ILE A 197 8.08 15.16 5.12
C ILE A 197 8.25 15.14 6.63
N LEU A 198 9.30 14.54 7.16
CA LEU A 198 9.51 14.44 8.61
C LEU A 198 9.78 15.78 9.29
N ASP A 199 10.31 16.76 8.55
CA ASP A 199 10.53 18.11 9.07
C ASP A 199 9.22 18.94 9.11
N ASN A 200 8.25 18.64 8.24
CA ASN A 200 6.92 19.24 8.29
C ASN A 200 5.83 18.29 7.73
N PRO A 201 5.36 17.30 8.52
CA PRO A 201 4.46 16.26 8.01
C PRO A 201 3.11 16.79 7.55
N ASP A 202 2.62 17.83 8.23
CA ASP A 202 1.27 18.35 8.00
C ASP A 202 1.18 19.08 6.65
N LYS A 203 2.29 19.62 6.13
CA LYS A 203 2.37 20.19 4.77
C LYS A 203 2.15 19.16 3.66
N PHE A 204 2.46 17.89 3.91
CA PHE A 204 2.36 16.83 2.91
C PHE A 204 1.09 15.98 3.08
N ARG A 205 0.36 16.17 4.19
CA ARG A 205 -0.95 15.57 4.36
C ARG A 205 -1.95 16.21 3.41
N VAL A 206 -2.87 15.39 2.93
CA VAL A 206 -3.95 15.81 2.03
C VAL A 206 -5.26 15.36 2.65
N ASP A 207 -6.27 16.23 2.68
CA ASP A 207 -7.62 15.80 2.99
C ASP A 207 -8.21 15.06 1.78
N THR A 208 -8.23 13.73 1.88
CA THR A 208 -8.68 12.85 0.80
C THR A 208 -10.15 12.48 0.91
N SER A 209 -10.90 13.05 1.86
CA SER A 209 -12.30 12.67 2.13
C SER A 209 -13.19 12.78 0.89
N PHE A 210 -13.13 13.90 0.17
CA PHE A 210 -13.84 14.10 -1.09
C PHE A 210 -13.25 13.25 -2.23
N MET A 211 -11.93 13.16 -2.33
CA MET A 211 -11.28 12.36 -3.38
C MET A 211 -11.67 10.88 -3.30
N LEU A 212 -11.90 10.36 -2.09
CA LEU A 212 -12.36 9.00 -1.85
C LEU A 212 -13.82 8.76 -2.31
N THR A 213 -14.67 9.79 -2.36
CA THR A 213 -16.04 9.63 -2.85
C THR A 213 -16.11 9.48 -4.36
N GLU A 214 -15.11 10.02 -5.07
CA GLU A 214 -15.00 9.94 -6.52
C GLU A 214 -14.47 8.57 -7.01
N LEU A 215 -13.92 7.74 -6.12
CA LEU A 215 -13.43 6.41 -6.47
C LEU A 215 -14.54 5.36 -6.37
N GLU A 216 -14.68 4.53 -7.41
CA GLU A 216 -15.54 3.36 -7.38
C GLU A 216 -15.04 2.33 -6.35
N ASP A 217 -15.96 1.74 -5.60
CA ASP A 217 -15.67 0.60 -4.73
C ASP A 217 -15.75 -0.69 -5.55
N PRO A 218 -14.67 -1.49 -5.59
CA PRO A 218 -14.66 -2.73 -6.36
C PRO A 218 -15.75 -3.72 -5.94
N VAL A 219 -16.20 -3.68 -4.68
CA VAL A 219 -17.27 -4.57 -4.20
C VAL A 219 -18.61 -4.17 -4.81
N ASP A 220 -18.89 -2.87 -4.85
CA ASP A 220 -20.12 -2.35 -5.47
C ASP A 220 -20.13 -2.69 -6.97
N THR A 221 -19.01 -2.49 -7.66
CA THR A 221 -18.85 -2.86 -9.07
C THR A 221 -18.98 -4.37 -9.31
N LEU A 222 -18.41 -5.20 -8.42
CA LEU A 222 -18.54 -6.65 -8.51
C LEU A 222 -19.99 -7.12 -8.37
N ILE A 223 -20.77 -6.51 -7.46
CA ILE A 223 -22.19 -6.83 -7.27
C ILE A 223 -22.98 -6.55 -8.55
N ARG A 224 -22.78 -5.38 -9.19
CA ARG A 224 -23.43 -5.06 -10.48
C ARG A 224 -23.14 -6.11 -11.55
N ILE A 225 -21.87 -6.53 -11.67
CA ILE A 225 -21.45 -7.53 -12.67
C ILE A 225 -22.09 -8.90 -12.37
N LEU A 226 -22.17 -9.29 -11.10
CA LEU A 226 -22.78 -10.57 -10.71
C LEU A 226 -24.27 -10.61 -11.02
N GLU A 227 -24.99 -9.50 -10.88
CA GLU A 227 -26.38 -9.39 -11.28
C GLU A 227 -26.52 -9.59 -12.80
N GLU A 228 -25.71 -8.90 -13.61
CA GLU A 228 -25.69 -9.05 -15.08
C GLU A 228 -25.41 -10.49 -15.54
N VAL A 229 -24.46 -11.18 -14.90
CA VAL A 229 -24.11 -12.58 -15.24
C VAL A 229 -25.24 -13.53 -14.87
N LYS A 230 -25.88 -13.37 -13.70
CA LYS A 230 -27.01 -14.21 -13.28
C LYS A 230 -28.20 -14.08 -14.24
N PHE A 231 -28.47 -12.89 -14.77
CA PHE A 231 -29.54 -12.67 -15.74
C PHE A 231 -29.30 -13.38 -17.09
N ASN A 232 -28.04 -13.59 -17.49
CA ASN A 232 -27.71 -14.26 -18.75
C ASN A 232 -27.66 -15.79 -18.63
N GLY A 233 -27.54 -16.34 -17.42
CA GLY A 233 -27.40 -17.79 -17.18
C GLY A 233 -28.72 -18.57 -17.00
N TRP A 234 -29.87 -17.90 -16.99
CA TRP A 234 -31.21 -18.51 -16.81
C TRP A 234 -32.11 -18.34 -18.06
N SER A 235 -31.53 -17.91 -19.17
CA SER A 235 -32.24 -17.67 -20.45
C SER A 235 -32.00 -18.77 -21.49
N SER A 236 -31.51 -19.94 -21.06
CA SER A 236 -31.19 -21.09 -21.92
C SER A 236 -31.83 -22.36 -21.40
#